data_AF-A0A8T5LDM8-F1
#
_entry.id   AF-A0A8T5LDM8-F1
#
_cell.length_a   1.000
_cell.length_b   1.000
_cell.length_c   1.000
_cell.angle_alpha   90.00
_cell.angle_beta   90.00
_cell.angle_gamma   90.00
#
_symmetry.space_group_name_H-M   'P 1'
#
loop_
_entity.id
_entity.type
_entity.pdbx_description
1 polymer ?
#
loop_
_entity_poly.entity_id
_entity_poly.type
_entity_poly.pdbx_seq_one_letter_code
_entity_poly.pdbx_strand_id
1 'polypeptide(L)'
;MTETEDGVYKPNSVIAIASSFEGIFNNGAQECALTTFNAYRTVPNKSKEFIQKYEDSEKIEEKLASIDNCNVYKILSGEIIEPENFNEYKGNDEVRAFLALRPLVKKAFEYFFVIDAIRTNTREAQNILNDPNDIDSYDVLIETFNRINNSTSPELKKALDTRFYTERKRMQKTNYDGWLGTQEPFEDTINEMIKLTKTWELDEDKNIISGFIPRFATSKDEGSTYDLCTFYVKMKKLGEEFVSDEGAVRCIIPKDGIIGKETIPSREDVERMDYIADDLGLPKEQVWRMDDRYDPDDIEKLNEAGYEHIILTRGYTFPHDFEKANNDDRILVIENRGEMAKKLGEYAEEHGF
;
A
#
# COMPACT_ATOMS: atom_id res chain seq x y z
N MET A 1 -31.63 -14.51 -10.65
CA MET A 1 -30.37 -14.76 -9.93
C MET A 1 -29.45 -15.49 -10.89
N THR A 2 -28.37 -14.84 -11.26
CA THR A 2 -27.32 -15.42 -12.09
C THR A 2 -26.04 -15.39 -11.27
N GLU A 3 -25.47 -16.56 -11.01
CA GLU A 3 -24.15 -16.72 -10.40
C GLU A 3 -23.17 -17.18 -11.48
N THR A 4 -21.91 -16.78 -11.37
CA THR A 4 -20.82 -17.34 -12.17
C THR A 4 -20.53 -18.79 -11.76
N GLU A 5 -19.79 -19.54 -12.58
CA GLU A 5 -19.27 -20.88 -12.18
C GLU A 5 -18.42 -20.83 -10.90
N ASP A 6 -17.78 -19.69 -10.62
CA ASP A 6 -16.95 -19.44 -9.44
C ASP A 6 -17.79 -19.03 -8.19
N GLY A 7 -19.13 -19.08 -8.27
CA GLY A 7 -20.04 -18.79 -7.15
C GLY A 7 -20.17 -17.31 -6.78
N VAL A 8 -19.79 -16.40 -7.67
CA VAL A 8 -19.94 -14.94 -7.50
C VAL A 8 -21.30 -14.50 -8.06
N TYR A 9 -22.06 -13.75 -7.26
CA TYR A 9 -23.29 -13.09 -7.70
C TYR A 9 -22.99 -12.09 -8.81
N LYS A 10 -23.79 -12.12 -9.88
CA LYS A 10 -23.73 -11.16 -10.97
C LYS A 10 -24.74 -10.03 -10.73
N PRO A 11 -24.30 -8.79 -10.46
CA PRO A 11 -25.21 -7.66 -10.33
C PRO A 11 -25.98 -7.43 -11.63
N ASN A 12 -27.21 -6.93 -11.50
CA ASN A 12 -28.07 -6.57 -12.64
C ASN A 12 -27.69 -5.21 -13.25
N SER A 13 -26.74 -4.53 -12.64
CA SER A 13 -26.24 -3.23 -13.03
C SER A 13 -24.70 -3.20 -13.03
N VAL A 14 -24.12 -2.11 -13.55
CA VAL A 14 -22.66 -1.93 -13.59
C VAL A 14 -22.19 -1.34 -12.27
N ILE A 15 -21.17 -1.95 -11.65
CA ILE A 15 -20.54 -1.46 -10.43
C ILE A 15 -19.05 -1.27 -10.69
N ALA A 16 -18.52 -0.06 -10.53
CA ALA A 16 -17.09 0.19 -10.61
C ALA A 16 -16.42 0.00 -9.24
N ILE A 17 -15.36 -0.81 -9.17
CA ILE A 17 -14.55 -0.97 -7.96
C ILE A 17 -13.28 -0.13 -8.09
N ALA A 18 -13.24 1.02 -7.42
CA ALA A 18 -12.09 1.92 -7.38
C ALA A 18 -11.12 1.50 -6.27
N SER A 19 -10.10 0.72 -6.64
CA SER A 19 -9.16 0.12 -5.69
C SER A 19 -7.80 0.82 -5.69
N SER A 20 -7.20 0.96 -4.51
CA SER A 20 -5.79 1.36 -4.41
C SER A 20 -4.90 0.22 -4.91
N PHE A 21 -3.83 0.53 -5.66
CA PHE A 21 -2.93 -0.52 -6.12
C PHE A 21 -2.05 -1.07 -4.99
N GLU A 22 -1.39 -0.17 -4.26
CA GLU A 22 -0.62 -0.55 -3.07
C GLU A 22 -1.56 -0.87 -1.93
N GLY A 23 -1.26 -1.95 -1.19
CA GLY A 23 -2.05 -2.33 -0.03
C GLY A 23 -3.24 -3.24 -0.34
N ILE A 24 -3.84 -3.15 -1.53
CA ILE A 24 -4.85 -4.12 -2.02
C ILE A 24 -4.24 -5.13 -2.97
N PHE A 25 -3.53 -4.69 -4.01
CA PHE A 25 -3.01 -5.57 -5.06
C PHE A 25 -1.62 -6.09 -4.79
N ASN A 26 -0.80 -5.30 -4.09
CA ASN A 26 0.58 -5.68 -3.82
C ASN A 26 1.09 -5.23 -2.45
N ASN A 27 2.21 -5.86 -2.07
CA ASN A 27 2.95 -5.52 -0.89
C ASN A 27 4.02 -4.43 -1.20
N GLY A 28 3.58 -3.24 -1.60
CA GLY A 28 4.49 -2.11 -1.88
C GLY A 28 5.42 -1.73 -0.71
N ALA A 29 5.04 -2.03 0.53
CA ALA A 29 5.86 -1.79 1.71
C ALA A 29 7.17 -2.60 1.73
N GLN A 30 7.23 -3.75 1.06
CA GLN A 30 8.46 -4.55 0.91
C GLN A 30 9.54 -3.80 0.13
N GLU A 31 9.15 -3.14 -0.97
CA GLU A 31 10.07 -2.29 -1.75
C GLU A 31 10.56 -1.10 -0.93
N CYS A 32 9.67 -0.49 -0.16
CA CYS A 32 10.03 0.62 0.73
C CYS A 32 10.99 0.16 1.83
N ALA A 33 10.81 -1.04 2.38
CA ALA A 33 11.74 -1.65 3.33
C ALA A 33 13.12 -1.82 2.70
N LEU A 34 13.22 -2.53 1.56
CA LEU A 34 14.49 -2.73 0.84
C LEU A 34 15.18 -1.40 0.56
N THR A 35 14.46 -0.44 0.01
CA THR A 35 14.96 0.91 -0.30
C THR A 35 15.54 1.56 0.95
N THR A 36 14.79 1.53 2.06
CA THR A 36 15.20 2.20 3.29
C THR A 36 16.41 1.51 3.91
N PHE A 37 16.43 0.18 3.98
CA PHE A 37 17.58 -0.56 4.52
C PHE A 37 18.86 -0.33 3.71
N ASN A 38 18.79 -0.34 2.38
CA ASN A 38 19.93 0.00 1.54
C ASN A 38 20.33 1.47 1.67
N ALA A 39 19.35 2.38 1.70
CA ALA A 39 19.59 3.81 1.88
C ALA A 39 20.29 4.08 3.21
N TYR A 40 19.89 3.38 4.28
CA TYR A 40 20.46 3.44 5.62
C TYR A 40 21.90 2.87 5.66
N ARG A 41 22.17 1.77 4.95
CA ARG A 41 23.52 1.15 4.87
C ARG A 41 24.53 2.00 4.11
N THR A 42 24.06 2.68 3.08
CA THR A 42 24.92 3.49 2.23
C THR A 42 25.21 4.86 2.84
N VAL A 43 24.60 5.20 3.98
CA VAL A 43 24.94 6.38 4.80
C VAL A 43 26.41 6.26 5.18
N PRO A 44 27.31 7.09 4.62
CA PRO A 44 28.72 7.02 4.99
C PRO A 44 28.83 7.32 6.49
N ASN A 45 29.78 6.69 7.19
CA ASN A 45 30.16 7.02 8.57
C ASN A 45 30.41 8.54 8.80
N LYS A 46 30.57 9.33 7.73
CA LYS A 46 30.61 10.81 7.75
C LYS A 46 29.27 11.49 8.07
N SER A 47 28.18 10.74 8.20
CA SER A 47 26.91 11.26 8.70
C SER A 47 26.88 11.35 10.22
N LYS A 48 27.82 10.69 10.93
CA LYS A 48 28.14 11.08 12.31
C LYS A 48 28.64 12.52 12.32
N GLU A 49 29.63 12.88 11.50
CA GLU A 49 30.05 14.28 11.38
C GLU A 49 28.94 15.21 10.85
N PHE A 50 28.05 14.74 9.96
CA PHE A 50 26.95 15.57 9.46
C PHE A 50 25.89 15.82 10.54
N ILE A 51 25.47 14.80 11.31
CA ILE A 51 24.51 14.92 12.42
C ILE A 51 25.14 15.66 13.60
N GLN A 52 26.40 15.35 13.94
CA GLN A 52 27.16 15.97 15.03
C GLN A 52 27.48 17.45 14.76
N LYS A 53 27.59 17.85 13.48
CA LYS A 53 27.69 19.26 13.08
C LYS A 53 26.36 20.04 13.19
N TYR A 54 25.22 19.35 13.35
CA TYR A 54 23.93 19.97 13.69
C TYR A 54 23.55 19.80 15.17
N GLU A 55 24.31 19.01 15.94
CA GLU A 55 24.27 19.02 17.42
C GLU A 55 24.97 20.26 18.01
N ASP A 56 25.79 20.96 17.22
CA ASP A 56 26.46 22.22 17.56
C ASP A 56 25.54 23.47 17.50
N SER A 57 24.22 23.31 17.66
CA SER A 57 23.34 24.41 18.07
C SER A 57 23.20 24.40 19.59
N GLU A 58 24.21 24.99 20.25
CA GLU A 58 24.35 25.27 21.68
C GLU A 58 23.07 25.08 22.53
N LYS A 59 23.01 23.97 23.30
CA LYS A 59 22.31 23.75 24.60
C LYS A 59 21.78 22.31 24.83
N ILE A 60 22.37 21.28 24.22
CA ILE A 60 21.87 19.90 24.39
C ILE A 60 22.90 18.92 25.01
N GLU A 61 24.13 19.33 25.33
CA GLU A 61 25.04 18.43 26.07
C GLU A 61 24.56 18.12 27.50
N GLU A 62 23.87 19.04 28.18
CA GLU A 62 23.29 18.77 29.51
C GLU A 62 21.99 17.94 29.47
N LYS A 63 21.36 17.74 28.31
CA LYS A 63 20.14 16.91 28.16
C LYS A 63 20.39 15.53 27.57
N LEU A 64 21.45 15.34 26.78
CA LEU A 64 21.79 14.02 26.23
C LEU A 64 22.61 13.15 27.18
N ALA A 65 23.27 13.73 28.19
CA ALA A 65 23.90 12.99 29.27
C ALA A 65 22.88 12.24 30.17
N SER A 66 21.57 12.51 30.05
CA SER A 66 20.51 11.73 30.71
C SER A 66 19.84 10.70 29.80
N ILE A 67 20.29 10.54 28.55
CA ILE A 67 19.80 9.52 27.61
C ILE A 67 20.98 8.60 27.28
N ASP A 68 21.27 7.71 28.22
CA ASP A 68 22.38 6.75 28.19
C ASP A 68 22.15 5.58 27.19
N ASN A 69 21.53 5.85 26.03
CA ASN A 69 21.10 4.84 25.06
C ASN A 69 21.35 5.20 23.58
N CYS A 70 22.29 6.10 23.28
CA CYS A 70 22.71 6.35 21.88
C CYS A 70 23.73 5.30 21.36
N ASN A 71 23.45 4.02 21.57
CA ASN A 71 24.12 2.88 20.92
C ASN A 71 23.35 2.36 19.69
N VAL A 72 22.63 3.23 18.98
CA VAL A 72 21.72 2.87 17.85
C VAL A 72 22.47 2.45 16.57
N TYR A 73 23.80 2.61 16.48
CA TYR A 73 24.52 2.49 15.19
C TYR A 73 25.53 1.34 15.09
N LYS A 74 25.27 0.18 15.71
CA LYS A 74 26.22 -0.96 15.66
C LYS A 74 25.77 -2.23 14.95
N ILE A 75 24.68 -2.22 14.20
CA ILE A 75 24.32 -3.34 13.32
C ILE A 75 23.81 -2.75 12.02
N LEU A 76 24.69 -2.64 11.02
CA LEU A 76 24.43 -2.69 9.57
C LEU A 76 25.75 -2.36 8.83
N SER A 77 26.81 -3.09 9.16
CA SER A 77 27.99 -3.26 8.30
C SER A 77 27.73 -4.27 7.17
N GLY A 78 26.47 -4.36 6.71
CA GLY A 78 26.03 -5.36 5.75
C GLY A 78 26.20 -4.90 4.30
N GLU A 79 26.32 -5.88 3.41
CA GLU A 79 26.34 -5.66 1.97
C GLU A 79 25.01 -5.01 1.50
N ILE A 80 25.07 -4.29 0.38
CA ILE A 80 23.87 -3.80 -0.31
C ILE A 80 23.04 -5.01 -0.72
N ILE A 81 21.74 -5.03 -0.40
CA ILE A 81 20.84 -6.09 -0.88
C ILE A 81 20.39 -5.71 -2.28
N GLU A 82 20.72 -6.53 -3.26
CA GLU A 82 20.14 -6.39 -4.59
C GLU A 82 18.68 -6.89 -4.61
N PRO A 83 17.79 -6.31 -5.44
CA PRO A 83 16.36 -6.60 -5.43
C PRO A 83 15.98 -8.09 -5.48
N GLU A 84 16.68 -8.86 -6.32
CA GLU A 84 16.47 -10.30 -6.48
C GLU A 84 16.70 -11.11 -5.20
N ASN A 85 17.54 -10.59 -4.30
CA ASN A 85 17.93 -11.27 -3.06
C ASN A 85 17.04 -10.85 -1.87
N PHE A 86 16.15 -9.86 -2.03
CA PHE A 86 15.35 -9.36 -0.92
C PHE A 86 14.40 -10.41 -0.32
N ASN A 87 13.99 -11.40 -1.13
CA ASN A 87 13.19 -12.53 -0.67
C ASN A 87 13.83 -13.30 0.50
N GLU A 88 15.17 -13.38 0.55
CA GLU A 88 15.90 -14.04 1.64
C GLU A 88 15.81 -13.26 2.97
N TYR A 89 15.52 -11.96 2.89
CA TYR A 89 15.44 -11.06 4.05
C TYR A 89 14.00 -10.85 4.56
N LYS A 90 12.98 -11.37 3.86
CA LYS A 90 11.57 -11.24 4.28
C LYS A 90 11.28 -11.87 5.64
N GLY A 91 11.99 -12.94 5.99
CA GLY A 91 11.87 -13.60 7.29
C GLY A 91 12.60 -12.88 8.42
N ASN A 92 13.34 -11.81 8.14
CA ASN A 92 14.06 -11.05 9.16
C ASN A 92 13.08 -10.26 10.04
N ASP A 93 13.21 -10.40 11.36
CA ASP A 93 12.29 -9.76 12.32
C ASP A 93 12.28 -8.23 12.22
N GLU A 94 13.41 -7.59 11.89
CA GLU A 94 13.45 -6.14 11.69
C GLU A 94 12.63 -5.72 10.45
N VAL A 95 12.71 -6.49 9.37
CA VAL A 95 11.89 -6.27 8.16
C VAL A 95 10.41 -6.51 8.47
N ARG A 96 10.08 -7.59 9.18
CA ARG A 96 8.70 -7.88 9.56
C ARG A 96 8.11 -6.79 10.46
N ALA A 97 8.88 -6.31 11.44
CA ALA A 97 8.44 -5.23 12.33
C ALA A 97 8.31 -3.90 11.56
N PHE A 98 9.22 -3.63 10.61
CA PHE A 98 9.12 -2.48 9.72
C PHE A 98 7.82 -2.50 8.91
N LEU A 99 7.46 -3.67 8.35
CA LEU A 99 6.22 -3.83 7.59
C LEU A 99 4.98 -3.62 8.48
N ALA A 100 4.99 -4.11 9.72
CA ALA A 100 3.91 -3.90 10.68
C ALA A 100 3.72 -2.42 11.06
N LEU A 101 4.80 -1.63 11.05
CA LEU A 101 4.77 -0.18 11.33
C LEU A 101 4.61 0.69 10.08
N ARG A 102 4.45 0.10 8.89
CA ARG A 102 4.13 0.81 7.64
C ARG A 102 3.01 1.85 7.77
N PRO A 103 1.92 1.65 8.53
CA PRO A 103 0.79 2.59 8.55
C PRO A 103 1.16 3.98 9.11
N LEU A 104 2.25 4.09 9.88
CA LEU A 104 2.78 5.37 10.40
C LEU A 104 3.32 6.29 9.30
N VAL A 105 3.78 5.70 8.20
CA VAL A 105 4.55 6.44 7.21
C VAL A 105 3.63 7.13 6.22
N LYS A 106 3.69 8.47 6.21
CA LYS A 106 3.02 9.37 5.25
C LYS A 106 4.00 9.97 4.24
N LYS A 107 5.30 10.06 4.59
CA LYS A 107 6.37 10.60 3.75
C LYS A 107 7.58 9.67 3.75
N ALA A 108 8.33 9.61 2.65
CA ALA A 108 9.38 8.61 2.48
C ALA A 108 10.51 8.69 3.53
N PHE A 109 10.85 9.88 4.03
CA PHE A 109 11.84 9.99 5.12
C PHE A 109 11.42 9.32 6.43
N GLU A 110 10.12 9.11 6.67
CA GLU A 110 9.61 8.54 7.92
C GLU A 110 9.93 7.05 8.04
N TYR A 111 10.22 6.37 6.92
CA TYR A 111 10.71 4.99 6.95
C TYR A 111 11.99 4.84 7.77
N PHE A 112 12.87 5.86 7.77
CA PHE A 112 14.07 5.83 8.62
C PHE A 112 13.71 5.87 10.10
N PHE A 113 12.68 6.62 10.48
CA PHE A 113 12.23 6.72 11.87
C PHE A 113 11.55 5.44 12.34
N VAL A 114 10.94 4.67 11.44
CA VAL A 114 10.45 3.32 11.76
C VAL A 114 11.61 2.41 12.16
N ILE A 115 12.71 2.41 11.38
CA ILE A 115 13.92 1.63 11.72
C ILE A 115 14.46 2.05 13.08
N ASP A 116 14.58 3.36 13.32
CA ASP A 116 15.09 3.89 14.59
C ASP A 116 14.18 3.54 15.77
N ALA A 117 12.85 3.56 15.60
CA ALA A 117 11.89 3.18 16.63
C ALA A 117 11.99 1.70 17.00
N ILE A 118 12.10 0.81 16.00
CA ILE A 118 12.28 -0.64 16.19
C ILE A 118 13.58 -0.91 16.96
N ARG A 119 14.67 -0.24 16.58
CA ARG A 119 15.99 -0.43 17.21
C ARG A 119 16.06 0.12 18.62
N THR A 120 15.32 1.18 18.90
CA THR A 120 15.23 1.77 20.24
C THR A 120 14.40 0.88 21.18
N ASN A 121 13.36 0.22 20.66
CA ASN A 121 12.38 -0.55 21.43
C ASN A 121 12.30 -1.98 20.90
N THR A 122 13.41 -2.72 21.00
CA THR A 122 13.52 -4.07 20.40
C THR A 122 12.57 -5.08 21.03
N ARG A 123 12.25 -4.92 22.32
CA ARG A 123 11.30 -5.79 23.04
C ARG A 123 9.90 -5.63 22.48
N GLU A 124 9.44 -4.39 22.32
CA GLU A 124 8.13 -4.04 21.80
C GLU A 124 8.02 -4.42 20.32
N ALA A 125 9.08 -4.20 19.55
CA ALA A 125 9.15 -4.68 18.17
C ALA A 125 9.02 -6.20 18.08
N GLN A 126 9.63 -6.97 18.99
CA GLN A 126 9.45 -8.43 19.03
C GLN A 126 8.03 -8.82 19.46
N ASN A 127 7.44 -8.09 20.39
CA ASN A 127 6.09 -8.37 20.87
C ASN A 127 5.07 -8.27 19.74
N ILE A 128 5.08 -7.20 18.93
CA ILE A 128 4.13 -7.05 17.81
C ILE A 128 4.30 -8.13 16.73
N LEU A 129 5.44 -8.81 16.67
CA LEU A 129 5.65 -9.97 15.78
C LEU A 129 5.08 -11.26 16.34
N ASN A 130 5.08 -11.39 17.66
CA ASN A 130 4.57 -12.57 18.37
C ASN A 130 3.05 -12.48 18.57
N ASP A 131 2.57 -11.28 18.86
CA ASP A 131 1.17 -10.92 19.00
C ASP A 131 0.87 -9.64 18.21
N PRO A 132 0.40 -9.77 16.95
CA PRO A 132 0.02 -8.63 16.13
C PRO A 132 -1.09 -7.76 16.73
N ASN A 133 -1.76 -8.16 17.81
CA ASN A 133 -2.79 -7.37 18.49
C ASN A 133 -2.30 -6.71 19.79
N ASP A 134 -0.99 -6.75 20.09
CA ASP A 134 -0.41 -6.09 21.28
C ASP A 134 -0.38 -4.56 21.11
N ILE A 135 -1.51 -3.92 21.43
CA ILE A 135 -1.71 -2.47 21.32
C ILE A 135 -0.68 -1.70 22.17
N ASP A 136 -0.37 -2.16 23.38
CA ASP A 136 0.58 -1.48 24.27
C ASP A 136 1.98 -1.40 23.64
N SER A 137 2.41 -2.47 22.97
CA SER A 137 3.69 -2.48 22.24
C SER A 137 3.65 -1.57 21.00
N TYR A 138 2.53 -1.50 20.28
CA TYR A 138 2.36 -0.51 19.21
C TYR A 138 2.45 0.93 19.75
N ASP A 139 1.78 1.25 20.86
CA ASP A 139 1.76 2.60 21.43
C ASP A 139 3.16 3.11 21.78
N VAL A 140 4.01 2.27 22.37
CA VAL A 140 5.42 2.62 22.67
C VAL A 140 6.23 2.89 21.39
N LEU A 141 6.03 2.07 20.36
CA LEU A 141 6.71 2.25 19.06
C LEU A 141 6.24 3.53 18.36
N ILE A 142 4.94 3.81 18.41
CA ILE A 142 4.31 5.02 17.86
C ILE A 142 4.80 6.27 18.59
N GLU A 143 4.85 6.26 19.92
CA GLU A 143 5.37 7.36 20.73
C GLU A 143 6.84 7.64 20.35
N THR A 144 7.65 6.59 20.22
CA THR A 144 9.05 6.73 19.83
C THR A 144 9.20 7.28 18.42
N PHE A 145 8.45 6.76 17.46
CA PHE A 145 8.41 7.27 16.09
C PHE A 145 8.06 8.76 16.06
N ASN A 146 7.00 9.16 16.77
CA ASN A 146 6.54 10.55 16.82
C ASN A 146 7.57 11.46 17.49
N ARG A 147 8.22 11.00 18.57
CA ARG A 147 9.30 11.73 19.23
C ARG A 147 10.46 11.99 18.27
N ILE A 148 10.92 10.97 17.53
CA ILE A 148 11.99 11.10 16.53
C ILE A 148 11.58 12.06 15.41
N ASN A 149 10.36 11.91 14.88
CA ASN A 149 9.84 12.76 13.82
C ASN A 149 9.80 14.23 14.28
N ASN A 150 9.32 14.49 15.49
CA ASN A 150 9.19 15.85 16.03
C ASN A 150 10.53 16.48 16.42
N SER A 151 11.52 15.69 16.85
CA SER A 151 12.87 16.18 17.15
C SER A 151 13.77 16.35 15.92
N THR A 152 13.41 15.74 14.79
CA THR A 152 14.22 15.81 13.57
C THR A 152 14.01 17.11 12.82
N SER A 153 15.10 17.81 12.48
CA SER A 153 15.03 19.10 11.77
C SER A 153 14.46 18.95 10.34
N PRO A 154 13.81 20.00 9.80
CA PRO A 154 13.35 20.00 8.41
C PRO A 154 14.46 19.70 7.39
N GLU A 155 15.69 20.17 7.63
CA GLU A 155 16.85 19.94 6.77
C GLU A 155 17.21 18.46 6.71
N LEU A 156 17.21 17.78 7.87
CA LEU A 156 17.51 16.36 7.94
C LEU A 156 16.37 15.54 7.30
N LYS A 157 15.10 15.89 7.53
CA LYS A 157 13.95 15.24 6.85
C LYS A 157 14.11 15.31 5.33
N LYS A 158 14.46 16.47 4.79
CA LYS A 158 14.70 16.65 3.34
C LYS A 158 15.89 15.82 2.83
N ALA A 159 16.97 15.72 3.62
CA ALA A 159 18.12 14.91 3.26
C ALA A 159 17.79 13.41 3.21
N LEU A 160 17.04 12.90 4.20
CA LEU A 160 16.57 11.52 4.26
C LEU A 160 15.62 11.20 3.09
N ASP A 161 14.71 12.11 2.75
CA ASP A 161 13.81 11.97 1.60
C ASP A 161 14.60 11.86 0.28
N THR A 162 15.56 12.77 0.08
CA THR A 162 16.47 12.74 -1.07
C THR A 162 17.23 11.42 -1.15
N ARG A 163 17.65 10.89 0.02
CA ARG A 163 18.39 9.64 0.09
C ARG A 163 17.54 8.44 -0.30
N PHE A 164 16.33 8.34 0.22
CA PHE A 164 15.37 7.30 -0.16
C PHE A 164 15.16 7.26 -1.67
N TYR A 165 14.81 8.40 -2.28
CA TYR A 165 14.55 8.45 -3.72
C TYR A 165 15.80 8.23 -4.58
N THR A 166 16.98 8.60 -4.08
CA THR A 166 18.25 8.28 -4.75
C THR A 166 18.48 6.78 -4.80
N GLU A 167 18.29 6.10 -3.67
CA GLU A 167 18.45 4.64 -3.59
C GLU A 167 17.40 3.90 -4.41
N ARG A 168 16.13 4.35 -4.34
CA ARG A 168 15.03 3.82 -5.15
C ARG A 168 15.35 3.86 -6.65
N LYS A 169 15.80 5.02 -7.14
CA LYS A 169 16.22 5.19 -8.54
C LYS A 169 17.42 4.33 -8.92
N ARG A 170 18.38 4.16 -8.00
CA ARG A 170 19.53 3.26 -8.22
C ARG A 170 19.05 1.84 -8.48
N MET A 171 18.21 1.29 -7.60
CA MET A 171 17.69 -0.08 -7.72
C MET A 171 16.85 -0.29 -8.98
N GLN A 172 15.94 0.64 -9.29
CA GLN A 172 15.16 0.61 -10.54
C GLN A 172 16.05 0.53 -11.78
N LYS A 173 17.18 1.26 -11.78
CA LYS A 173 18.13 1.27 -12.89
C LYS A 173 19.00 0.01 -12.96
N THR A 174 19.36 -0.57 -11.81
CA THR A 174 20.22 -1.77 -11.75
C THR A 174 19.49 -3.00 -12.25
N ASN A 175 18.28 -3.26 -11.73
CA ASN A 175 17.48 -4.43 -12.07
C ASN A 175 15.99 -4.09 -11.93
N TYR A 176 15.37 -3.60 -13.01
CA TYR A 176 13.98 -3.15 -12.97
C TYR A 176 13.00 -4.29 -12.66
N ASP A 177 13.11 -5.42 -13.36
CA ASP A 177 12.26 -6.60 -13.12
C ASP A 177 12.44 -7.15 -11.70
N GLY A 178 13.69 -7.21 -11.21
CA GLY A 178 13.98 -7.58 -9.83
C GLY A 178 13.33 -6.61 -8.83
N TRP A 179 13.41 -5.31 -9.09
CA TRP A 179 12.78 -4.26 -8.27
C TRP A 179 11.24 -4.37 -8.28
N LEU A 180 10.61 -4.60 -9.44
CA LEU A 180 9.16 -4.88 -9.51
C LEU A 180 8.80 -6.12 -8.67
N GLY A 181 9.63 -7.18 -8.74
CA GLY A 181 9.47 -8.41 -7.96
C GLY A 181 9.57 -8.24 -6.44
N THR A 182 10.14 -7.13 -5.95
CA THR A 182 10.17 -6.84 -4.50
C THR A 182 8.82 -6.44 -3.95
N GLN A 183 7.92 -5.95 -4.80
CA GLN A 183 6.56 -5.56 -4.41
C GLN A 183 5.65 -6.77 -4.58
N GLU A 184 5.84 -7.83 -3.83
CA GLU A 184 5.13 -9.10 -4.05
C GLU A 184 3.60 -8.92 -4.20
N PRO A 185 2.96 -9.52 -5.21
CA PRO A 185 1.51 -9.41 -5.36
C PRO A 185 0.77 -10.19 -4.27
N PHE A 186 -0.41 -9.70 -3.90
CA PHE A 186 -1.36 -10.47 -3.10
C PHE A 186 -2.13 -11.41 -4.04
N GLU A 187 -1.67 -12.67 -4.12
CA GLU A 187 -2.18 -13.68 -5.07
C GLU A 187 -3.69 -13.89 -4.98
N ASP A 188 -4.21 -13.95 -3.75
CA ASP A 188 -5.63 -14.06 -3.45
C ASP A 188 -6.42 -12.92 -4.11
N THR A 189 -5.95 -11.68 -3.93
CA THR A 189 -6.62 -10.48 -4.43
C THR A 189 -6.63 -10.44 -5.95
N ILE A 190 -5.52 -10.80 -6.59
CA ILE A 190 -5.45 -10.88 -8.06
C ILE A 190 -6.48 -11.88 -8.59
N ASN A 191 -6.56 -13.07 -7.98
CA ASN A 191 -7.51 -14.09 -8.40
C ASN A 191 -8.96 -13.63 -8.19
N GLU A 192 -9.27 -12.98 -7.07
CA GLU A 192 -10.61 -12.45 -6.82
C GLU A 192 -10.97 -11.31 -7.79
N MET A 193 -10.02 -10.45 -8.15
CA MET A 193 -10.24 -9.40 -9.15
C MET A 193 -10.52 -9.99 -10.53
N ILE A 194 -9.84 -11.08 -10.91
CA ILE A 194 -10.18 -11.82 -12.14
C ILE A 194 -11.60 -12.37 -12.06
N LYS A 195 -12.02 -12.98 -10.93
CA LYS A 195 -13.40 -13.47 -10.76
C LYS A 195 -14.43 -12.36 -10.93
N LEU A 196 -14.17 -11.15 -10.42
CA LEU A 196 -15.05 -10.00 -10.63
C LEU A 196 -15.22 -9.68 -12.13
N THR A 197 -14.16 -9.71 -12.93
CA THR A 197 -14.27 -9.46 -14.39
C THR A 197 -15.11 -10.51 -15.13
N LYS A 198 -15.23 -11.73 -14.60
CA LYS A 198 -16.10 -12.78 -15.18
C LYS A 198 -17.58 -12.53 -14.95
N THR A 199 -17.96 -11.52 -14.16
CA THR A 199 -19.36 -11.13 -13.94
C THR A 199 -19.92 -10.25 -15.06
N TRP A 200 -19.13 -9.87 -16.08
CA TRP A 200 -19.60 -8.96 -17.12
C TRP A 200 -20.73 -9.56 -17.97
N GLU A 201 -21.80 -8.79 -18.16
CA GLU A 201 -22.71 -8.94 -19.28
C GLU A 201 -22.38 -7.93 -20.35
N LEU A 202 -22.37 -8.39 -21.60
CA LEU A 202 -22.07 -7.54 -22.75
C LEU A 202 -23.32 -7.40 -23.63
N ASP A 203 -23.55 -6.19 -24.15
CA ASP A 203 -24.52 -5.96 -25.23
C ASP A 203 -23.99 -6.41 -26.61
N GLU A 204 -24.78 -6.16 -27.66
CA GLU A 204 -24.42 -6.49 -29.05
C GLU A 204 -23.16 -5.76 -29.53
N ASP A 205 -22.89 -4.57 -28.99
CA ASP A 205 -21.75 -3.72 -29.30
C ASP A 205 -20.54 -4.01 -28.38
N LYS A 206 -20.65 -5.04 -27.51
CA LYS A 206 -19.65 -5.46 -26.52
C LYS A 206 -19.40 -4.45 -25.40
N ASN A 207 -20.35 -3.57 -25.12
CA ASN A 207 -20.32 -2.71 -23.93
C ASN A 207 -20.77 -3.51 -22.71
N ILE A 208 -20.15 -3.25 -21.56
CA ILE A 208 -20.55 -3.86 -20.29
C ILE A 208 -21.86 -3.22 -19.85
N ILE A 209 -22.93 -4.01 -19.76
CA ILE A 209 -24.26 -3.55 -19.31
C ILE A 209 -24.58 -3.96 -17.87
N SER A 210 -23.87 -4.94 -17.33
CA SER A 210 -23.92 -5.32 -15.91
C SER A 210 -22.66 -6.06 -15.49
N GLY A 211 -22.39 -6.10 -14.18
CA GLY A 211 -21.20 -6.73 -13.61
C GLY A 211 -20.27 -5.74 -12.89
N PHE A 212 -19.21 -6.27 -12.30
CA PHE A 212 -18.19 -5.47 -11.61
C PHE A 212 -17.07 -5.05 -12.56
N ILE A 213 -16.72 -3.77 -12.61
CA ILE A 213 -15.61 -3.21 -13.39
C ILE A 213 -14.50 -2.77 -12.43
N PRO A 214 -13.44 -3.58 -12.22
CA PRO A 214 -12.31 -3.16 -11.41
C PRO A 214 -11.53 -2.02 -12.07
N ARG A 215 -11.12 -1.03 -11.27
CA ARG A 215 -10.31 0.13 -11.66
C ARG A 215 -9.24 0.38 -10.60
N PHE A 216 -8.11 0.97 -11.00
CA PHE A 216 -7.14 1.49 -10.05
C PHE A 216 -7.34 2.98 -9.82
N ALA A 217 -7.54 3.38 -8.58
CA ALA A 217 -7.50 4.77 -8.13
C ALA A 217 -6.28 4.92 -7.23
N THR A 218 -5.21 5.52 -7.74
CA THR A 218 -3.89 5.51 -7.09
C THR A 218 -3.23 6.88 -7.05
N SER A 219 -2.37 7.11 -6.06
CA SER A 219 -1.50 8.29 -6.01
C SER A 219 -0.18 8.12 -6.77
N LYS A 220 0.00 6.97 -7.45
CA LYS A 220 1.21 6.60 -8.19
C LYS A 220 1.11 7.03 -9.65
N ASP A 221 2.22 6.85 -10.35
CA ASP A 221 2.25 7.02 -11.80
C ASP A 221 1.61 5.84 -12.51
N GLU A 222 0.71 6.15 -13.45
CA GLU A 222 -0.10 5.16 -14.17
C GLU A 222 0.77 4.19 -14.96
N GLY A 223 1.88 4.70 -15.53
CA GLY A 223 2.86 3.90 -16.26
C GLY A 223 3.50 2.81 -15.40
N SER A 224 4.08 3.16 -14.25
CA SER A 224 4.68 2.15 -13.37
C SER A 224 3.63 1.22 -12.76
N THR A 225 2.42 1.71 -12.48
CA THR A 225 1.32 0.83 -12.01
C THR A 225 0.94 -0.19 -13.08
N TYR A 226 0.84 0.22 -14.35
CA TYR A 226 0.57 -0.67 -15.47
C TYR A 226 1.70 -1.69 -15.66
N ASP A 227 2.97 -1.24 -15.64
CA ASP A 227 4.15 -2.10 -15.76
C ASP A 227 4.18 -3.16 -14.67
N LEU A 228 3.91 -2.76 -13.43
CA LEU A 228 3.91 -3.65 -12.27
C LEU A 228 2.78 -4.67 -12.32
N CYS A 229 1.58 -4.24 -12.69
CA CYS A 229 0.46 -5.15 -12.93
C CYS A 229 0.77 -6.16 -14.06
N THR A 230 1.33 -5.69 -15.18
CA THR A 230 1.74 -6.54 -16.30
C THR A 230 2.82 -7.54 -15.89
N PHE A 231 3.77 -7.10 -15.05
CA PHE A 231 4.79 -7.96 -14.46
C PHE A 231 4.16 -9.08 -13.62
N TYR A 232 3.13 -8.81 -12.81
CA TYR A 232 2.45 -9.85 -12.04
C TYR A 232 1.73 -10.88 -12.89
N VAL A 233 1.04 -10.45 -13.95
CA VAL A 233 0.39 -11.37 -14.91
C VAL A 233 1.42 -12.30 -15.52
N LYS A 234 2.57 -11.75 -15.97
CA LYS A 234 3.69 -12.53 -16.53
C LYS A 234 4.27 -13.50 -15.50
N MET A 235 4.51 -13.04 -14.28
CA MET A 235 5.14 -13.84 -13.22
C MET A 235 4.24 -15.00 -12.78
N LYS A 236 2.94 -14.76 -12.66
CA LYS A 236 1.96 -15.76 -12.21
C LYS A 236 1.39 -16.62 -13.35
N LYS A 237 1.72 -16.29 -14.61
CA LYS A 237 1.21 -16.95 -15.82
C LYS A 237 -0.32 -16.99 -15.84
N LEU A 238 -0.94 -15.87 -15.49
CA LEU A 238 -2.40 -15.77 -15.38
C LEU A 238 -3.00 -15.70 -16.77
N GLY A 239 -3.78 -16.73 -17.15
CA GLY A 239 -4.72 -16.73 -18.27
C GLY A 239 -4.12 -16.50 -19.67
N GLU A 240 -4.62 -17.21 -20.68
CA GLU A 240 -4.30 -16.83 -22.07
C GLU A 240 -5.01 -15.53 -22.47
N GLU A 241 -6.11 -15.17 -21.79
CA GLU A 241 -6.92 -13.97 -22.05
C GLU A 241 -6.19 -12.64 -21.77
N PHE A 242 -5.09 -12.68 -21.00
CA PHE A 242 -4.21 -11.54 -20.74
C PHE A 242 -2.93 -11.58 -21.59
N VAL A 243 -2.92 -12.41 -22.62
CA VAL A 243 -1.85 -12.50 -23.61
C VAL A 243 -2.45 -12.14 -24.97
N SER A 244 -1.91 -11.13 -25.64
CA SER A 244 -2.33 -10.78 -27.01
C SER A 244 -2.03 -11.92 -27.98
N ASP A 245 -2.64 -11.92 -29.17
CA ASP A 245 -2.30 -12.85 -30.26
C ASP A 245 -0.80 -12.87 -30.61
N GLU A 246 -0.09 -11.77 -30.37
CA GLU A 246 1.36 -11.63 -30.59
C GLU A 246 2.22 -12.10 -29.38
N GLY A 247 1.61 -12.63 -28.33
CA GLY A 247 2.29 -13.10 -27.11
C GLY A 247 2.61 -12.02 -26.08
N ALA A 248 2.19 -10.76 -26.28
CA ALA A 248 2.38 -9.68 -25.31
C ALA A 248 1.44 -9.84 -24.12
N VAL A 249 2.02 -9.95 -22.92
CA VAL A 249 1.27 -9.99 -21.66
C VAL A 249 0.78 -8.58 -21.32
N ARG A 250 -0.48 -8.45 -20.88
CA ARG A 250 -1.08 -7.19 -20.43
C ARG A 250 -1.55 -7.26 -18.98
N CYS A 251 -1.66 -6.11 -18.33
CA CYS A 251 -2.34 -5.98 -17.03
C CYS A 251 -3.80 -6.49 -17.09
N ILE A 252 -4.31 -6.98 -15.97
CA ILE A 252 -5.73 -7.38 -15.84
C ILE A 252 -6.69 -6.19 -15.87
N ILE A 253 -6.20 -5.00 -15.50
CA ILE A 253 -6.89 -3.72 -15.62
C ILE A 253 -6.39 -3.05 -16.91
N PRO A 254 -7.28 -2.60 -17.81
CA PRO A 254 -6.86 -1.89 -19.00
C PRO A 254 -6.20 -0.55 -18.60
N LYS A 255 -5.39 0.02 -19.49
CA LYS A 255 -4.55 1.17 -19.14
C LYS A 255 -5.36 2.42 -18.77
N ASP A 256 -6.47 2.66 -19.47
CA ASP A 256 -7.48 3.68 -19.17
C ASP A 256 -8.27 3.38 -17.87
N GLY A 257 -8.20 2.14 -17.38
CA GLY A 257 -8.70 1.74 -16.08
C GLY A 257 -7.81 2.13 -14.90
N ILE A 258 -6.65 2.75 -15.14
CA ILE A 258 -5.69 3.17 -14.11
C ILE A 258 -5.70 4.69 -13.99
N ILE A 259 -6.30 5.19 -12.92
CA ILE A 259 -6.43 6.62 -12.62
C ILE A 259 -5.37 6.98 -11.58
N GLY A 260 -4.28 7.59 -12.05
CA GLY A 260 -3.13 7.96 -11.25
C GLY A 260 -2.86 9.46 -11.25
N LYS A 261 -1.61 9.83 -10.94
CA LYS A 261 -1.20 11.25 -10.83
C LYS A 261 -1.19 11.99 -12.18
N GLU A 262 -1.11 11.27 -13.29
CA GLU A 262 -1.16 11.85 -14.64
C GLU A 262 -2.57 12.33 -14.98
N THR A 263 -3.59 11.55 -14.62
CA THR A 263 -5.00 11.90 -14.80
C THR A 263 -5.50 12.85 -13.70
N ILE A 264 -5.30 12.50 -12.43
CA ILE A 264 -5.71 13.30 -11.26
C ILE A 264 -4.46 13.59 -10.39
N PRO A 265 -3.83 14.78 -10.54
CA PRO A 265 -2.64 15.13 -9.79
C PRO A 265 -2.86 15.28 -8.28
N SER A 266 -4.10 15.53 -7.85
CA SER A 266 -4.43 15.64 -6.43
C SER A 266 -4.35 14.28 -5.73
N ARG A 267 -4.31 14.30 -4.40
CA ARG A 267 -4.33 13.08 -3.60
C ARG A 267 -5.74 12.68 -3.13
N GLU A 268 -6.74 13.52 -3.39
CA GLU A 268 -8.09 13.34 -2.87
C GLU A 268 -8.81 12.21 -3.61
N ASP A 269 -9.38 11.28 -2.87
CA ASP A 269 -10.06 10.11 -3.45
C ASP A 269 -11.39 10.49 -4.12
N VAL A 270 -12.09 11.49 -3.59
CA VAL A 270 -13.32 12.04 -4.21
C VAL A 270 -13.11 12.42 -5.67
N GLU A 271 -12.02 13.13 -6.01
CA GLU A 271 -11.76 13.55 -7.39
C GLU A 271 -11.50 12.37 -8.33
N ARG A 272 -10.85 11.30 -7.84
CA ARG A 272 -10.61 10.09 -8.63
C ARG A 272 -11.91 9.31 -8.85
N MET A 273 -12.76 9.25 -7.83
CA MET A 273 -14.05 8.59 -7.92
C MET A 273 -15.02 9.37 -8.82
N ASP A 274 -15.00 10.71 -8.77
CA ASP A 274 -15.79 11.56 -9.67
C ASP A 274 -15.35 11.31 -11.13
N TYR A 275 -14.05 11.25 -11.39
CA TYR A 275 -13.52 10.90 -12.72
C TYR A 275 -14.01 9.52 -13.19
N ILE A 276 -13.96 8.49 -12.33
CA ILE A 276 -14.42 7.14 -12.70
C ILE A 276 -15.93 7.12 -12.97
N ALA A 277 -16.72 7.81 -12.15
CA ALA A 277 -18.16 7.94 -12.35
C ALA A 277 -18.47 8.60 -13.71
N ASP A 278 -17.80 9.71 -14.02
CA ASP A 278 -17.98 10.43 -15.28
C ASP A 278 -17.50 9.62 -16.50
N ASP A 279 -16.33 8.98 -16.42
CA ASP A 279 -15.76 8.13 -17.50
C ASP A 279 -16.69 6.98 -17.87
N LEU A 280 -17.32 6.36 -16.87
CA LEU A 280 -18.22 5.22 -17.05
C LEU A 280 -19.70 5.62 -17.20
N GLY A 281 -20.04 6.90 -17.02
CA GLY A 281 -21.43 7.37 -16.99
C GLY A 281 -22.26 6.74 -15.86
N LEU A 282 -21.62 6.46 -14.72
CA LEU A 282 -22.25 5.82 -13.57
C LEU A 282 -22.69 6.87 -12.53
N PRO A 283 -23.82 6.64 -11.84
CA PRO A 283 -24.15 7.38 -10.63
C PRO A 283 -23.19 6.99 -9.49
N LYS A 284 -23.08 7.86 -8.49
CA LYS A 284 -22.06 7.71 -7.43
C LYS A 284 -22.28 6.47 -6.57
N GLU A 285 -23.53 6.04 -6.35
CA GLU A 285 -23.85 4.78 -5.66
C GLU A 285 -23.31 3.53 -6.38
N GLN A 286 -22.95 3.62 -7.66
CA GLN A 286 -22.37 2.50 -8.43
C GLN A 286 -20.84 2.53 -8.47
N VAL A 287 -20.19 3.49 -7.80
CA VAL A 287 -18.72 3.57 -7.72
C VAL A 287 -18.30 3.30 -6.29
N TRP A 288 -17.73 2.12 -6.06
CA TRP A 288 -17.37 1.64 -4.74
C TRP A 288 -15.87 1.83 -4.48
N ARG A 289 -15.52 2.41 -3.33
CA ARG A 289 -14.12 2.62 -2.94
C ARG A 289 -13.60 1.41 -2.19
N MET A 290 -12.49 0.82 -2.63
CA MET A 290 -11.82 -0.25 -1.90
C MET A 290 -10.42 0.15 -1.45
N ASP A 291 -10.22 0.30 -0.14
CA ASP A 291 -8.95 0.71 0.43
C ASP A 291 -8.39 -0.27 1.47
N ASP A 292 -7.12 -0.09 1.79
CA ASP A 292 -6.36 -0.94 2.71
C ASP A 292 -6.07 -0.24 4.05
N ARG A 293 -6.55 1.00 4.18
CA ARG A 293 -6.39 1.89 5.32
C ARG A 293 -7.73 2.45 5.77
N TYR A 294 -8.00 2.38 7.07
CA TYR A 294 -9.09 3.12 7.70
C TYR A 294 -8.68 4.58 7.95
N ASP A 295 -9.45 5.53 7.41
CA ASP A 295 -9.28 6.98 7.63
C ASP A 295 -10.66 7.66 7.73
N PRO A 296 -11.18 7.90 8.95
CA PRO A 296 -12.57 8.33 9.15
C PRO A 296 -12.90 9.68 8.50
N ASP A 297 -11.91 10.57 8.36
CA ASP A 297 -12.07 11.87 7.71
C ASP A 297 -12.27 11.69 6.19
N ASP A 298 -11.56 10.74 5.57
CA ASP A 298 -11.71 10.44 4.15
C ASP A 298 -13.05 9.74 3.86
N ILE A 299 -13.44 8.82 4.75
CA ILE A 299 -14.76 8.17 4.73
C ILE A 299 -15.89 9.20 4.84
N GLU A 300 -15.76 10.19 5.71
CA GLU A 300 -16.74 11.27 5.85
C GLU A 300 -16.83 12.09 4.56
N LYS A 301 -15.70 12.52 4.00
CA LYS A 301 -15.66 13.25 2.72
C LYS A 301 -16.30 12.47 1.56
N LEU A 302 -16.02 11.17 1.46
CA LEU A 302 -16.58 10.30 0.42
C LEU A 302 -18.10 10.21 0.54
N ASN A 303 -18.61 10.00 1.76
CA ASN A 303 -20.04 9.96 2.03
C ASN A 303 -20.71 11.31 1.75
N GLU A 304 -20.10 12.43 2.16
CA GLU A 304 -20.59 13.79 1.85
C GLU A 304 -20.64 14.06 0.34
N ALA A 305 -19.72 13.46 -0.42
CA ALA A 305 -19.69 13.55 -1.88
C ALA A 305 -20.69 12.62 -2.58
N GLY A 306 -21.40 11.74 -1.85
CA GLY A 306 -22.40 10.80 -2.37
C GLY A 306 -21.90 9.39 -2.67
N TYR A 307 -20.70 9.01 -2.20
CA TYR A 307 -20.17 7.66 -2.33
C TYR A 307 -20.48 6.84 -1.08
N GLU A 308 -21.50 5.99 -1.17
CA GLU A 308 -22.06 5.26 -0.01
C GLU A 308 -21.35 3.93 0.28
N HIS A 309 -20.64 3.37 -0.69
CA HIS A 309 -20.06 2.03 -0.59
C HIS A 309 -18.54 2.09 -0.45
N ILE A 310 -18.09 2.06 0.80
CA ILE A 310 -16.68 2.05 1.16
C ILE A 310 -16.32 0.67 1.69
N ILE A 311 -15.25 0.10 1.16
CA ILE A 311 -14.80 -1.26 1.43
C ILE A 311 -13.39 -1.18 2.00
N LEU A 312 -13.18 -1.79 3.16
CA LEU A 312 -11.86 -1.95 3.74
C LEU A 312 -11.43 -3.42 3.63
N THR A 313 -10.26 -3.65 3.06
CA THR A 313 -9.63 -4.98 3.13
C THR A 313 -8.43 -4.95 4.08
N ARG A 314 -8.09 -6.11 4.63
CA ARG A 314 -6.95 -6.23 5.54
C ARG A 314 -5.62 -6.03 4.80
N GLY A 315 -5.10 -4.80 4.75
CA GLY A 315 -3.75 -4.49 4.25
C GLY A 315 -2.87 -3.84 5.30
N TYR A 316 -2.48 -2.59 5.10
CA TYR A 316 -1.65 -1.83 6.04
C TYR A 316 -2.49 -1.02 7.04
N THR A 317 -3.57 -1.59 7.57
CA THR A 317 -4.32 -0.97 8.68
C THR A 317 -3.81 -1.50 10.01
N PHE A 318 -3.65 -0.63 11.01
CA PHE A 318 -3.33 -1.08 12.36
C PHE A 318 -4.46 -1.92 12.97
N PRO A 319 -4.17 -2.88 13.86
CA PRO A 319 -5.19 -3.70 14.50
C PRO A 319 -6.33 -2.88 15.13
N HIS A 320 -5.99 -1.82 15.87
CA HIS A 320 -6.98 -0.96 16.52
C HIS A 320 -7.82 -0.15 15.53
N ASP A 321 -7.25 0.27 14.40
CA ASP A 321 -7.99 0.97 13.35
C ASP A 321 -8.88 0.00 12.56
N PHE A 322 -8.46 -1.25 12.43
CA PHE A 322 -9.27 -2.31 11.84
C PHE A 322 -10.46 -2.65 12.74
N GLU A 323 -10.27 -2.69 14.06
CA GLU A 323 -11.37 -2.85 15.02
C GLU A 323 -12.36 -1.68 14.95
N LYS A 324 -11.87 -0.43 14.80
CA LYS A 324 -12.75 0.72 14.57
C LYS A 324 -13.55 0.56 13.27
N ALA A 325 -12.90 0.18 12.18
CA ALA A 325 -13.57 -0.06 10.90
C ALA A 325 -14.66 -1.14 10.99
N ASN A 326 -14.41 -2.22 11.73
CA ASN A 326 -15.40 -3.29 11.98
C ASN A 326 -16.64 -2.80 12.75
N ASN A 327 -16.53 -1.68 13.48
CA ASN A 327 -17.63 -1.07 14.23
C ASN A 327 -18.22 0.16 13.50
N ASP A 328 -17.73 0.49 12.31
CA ASP A 328 -18.20 1.61 11.49
C ASP A 328 -19.25 1.09 10.49
N ASP A 329 -20.51 1.48 10.67
CA ASP A 329 -21.64 1.01 9.86
C ASP A 329 -21.63 1.53 8.42
N ARG A 330 -20.73 2.48 8.11
CA ARG A 330 -20.52 3.05 6.78
C ARG A 330 -19.58 2.21 5.90
N ILE A 331 -19.00 1.13 6.44
CA ILE A 331 -17.92 0.39 5.77
C ILE A 331 -18.23 -1.10 5.72
N LEU A 332 -18.00 -1.69 4.55
CA LEU A 332 -17.90 -3.13 4.41
C LEU A 332 -16.45 -3.57 4.69
N VAL A 333 -16.23 -4.34 5.75
CA VAL A 333 -14.92 -4.94 6.02
C VAL A 333 -14.81 -6.34 5.42
N ILE A 334 -13.79 -6.55 4.58
CA ILE A 334 -13.43 -7.85 4.00
C ILE A 334 -12.12 -8.33 4.65
N GLU A 335 -12.24 -9.17 5.68
CA GLU A 335 -11.07 -9.68 6.42
C GLU A 335 -10.26 -10.69 5.61
N ASN A 336 -10.94 -11.58 4.88
CA ASN A 336 -10.33 -12.61 4.05
C ASN A 336 -10.38 -12.18 2.58
N ARG A 337 -9.24 -11.73 2.05
CA ARG A 337 -9.15 -11.30 0.64
C ARG A 337 -9.44 -12.42 -0.35
N GLY A 338 -9.27 -13.69 0.02
CA GLY A 338 -9.64 -14.84 -0.83
C GLY A 338 -11.14 -15.06 -0.99
N GLU A 339 -11.98 -14.29 -0.29
CA GLU A 339 -13.44 -14.29 -0.42
C GLU A 339 -13.99 -12.95 -0.95
N MET A 340 -13.09 -12.06 -1.40
CA MET A 340 -13.45 -10.69 -1.77
C MET A 340 -14.53 -10.64 -2.85
N ALA A 341 -14.41 -11.40 -3.95
CA ALA A 341 -15.39 -11.33 -5.03
C ALA A 341 -16.77 -11.81 -4.58
N LYS A 342 -16.80 -12.90 -3.80
CA LYS A 342 -18.02 -13.43 -3.22
C LYS A 342 -18.70 -12.41 -2.30
N LYS A 343 -17.94 -11.79 -1.39
CA LYS A 343 -18.45 -10.79 -0.44
C LYS A 343 -19.00 -9.55 -1.12
N LEU A 344 -18.33 -9.06 -2.17
CA LEU A 344 -18.84 -7.96 -2.97
C LEU A 344 -20.13 -8.33 -3.71
N GLY A 345 -20.21 -9.56 -4.23
CA GLY A 345 -21.43 -10.09 -4.84
C GLY A 345 -22.61 -10.14 -3.87
N GLU A 346 -22.42 -10.74 -2.68
CA GLU A 346 -23.43 -10.78 -1.60
C GLU A 346 -23.88 -9.36 -1.22
N TYR A 347 -22.93 -8.45 -1.05
CA TYR A 347 -23.22 -7.06 -0.70
C TYR A 347 -23.98 -6.30 -1.79
N ALA A 348 -23.66 -6.54 -3.08
CA ALA A 348 -24.39 -5.97 -4.22
C ALA A 348 -25.84 -6.44 -4.25
N GLU A 349 -26.07 -7.73 -3.99
CA GLU A 349 -27.42 -8.30 -3.92
C GLU A 349 -28.24 -7.68 -2.78
N GLU A 350 -27.64 -7.55 -1.58
CA GLU A 350 -28.29 -6.93 -0.42
C GLU A 350 -28.73 -5.48 -0.65
N HIS A 351 -28.02 -4.75 -1.52
CA HIS A 351 -28.30 -3.35 -1.87
C HIS A 351 -29.10 -3.21 -3.18
N GLY A 352 -29.53 -4.32 -3.78
CA GLY A 352 -30.47 -4.33 -4.91
C GLY A 352 -29.85 -4.05 -6.28
N PHE A 353 -28.57 -4.32 -6.46
CA PHE A 353 -27.84 -4.06 -7.70
C PHE A 353 -27.96 -5.11 -8.80
#